data_AF-A0A6A3WAE2-F1
#
_entry.id   AF-A0A6A3WAE2-F1
#
_cell.length_a   1.000
_cell.length_b   1.000
_cell.length_c   1.000
_cell.angle_alpha   90.00
_cell.angle_beta   90.00
_cell.angle_gamma   90.00
#
_symmetry.space_group_name_H-M   'P 1'
#
loop_
_entity.id
_entity.type
_entity.pdbx_description
1 polymer ?
#
loop_
_entity_poly.entity_id
_entity_poly.type
_entity_poly.pdbx_seq_one_letter_code
_entity_poly.pdbx_strand_id
1 'polypeptide(L)'
;MSKPALDKNSVDSLRFNGKPLHFAAWKTKLIIHLEALSEQRALEELRHKRDKPLSRFEDLLESQPATPPRPPAEDKEATWQYDLHETLLSTQSSYIKKPLCETLPSGFKGIATKRMDEPVHVIWRLVEKQYNLSNAAGVVGLVRQFNEMVNADFKSVGQLFQDLNSVRSQVNVNAHEALQTHMLSSQLMLVLVLGVLPRHMWGSSVEFTSDGFTIEKVSDKLNAIFGNKSRSEILALASGKAVNHVNAAPAKTSVSALGKRKAVDGPVRDIHHNLGVMKCDEVRPNLRPSGPFARSPYPLRTHQNGW
;
A
#
# COMPACT_ATOMS: atom_id res chain seq x y z
N MET A 1 -32.49 20.76 -20.11
CA MET A 1 -31.87 20.35 -18.83
C MET A 1 -30.88 19.26 -19.12
N SER A 2 -29.58 19.54 -19.04
CA SER A 2 -28.57 18.47 -19.09
C SER A 2 -28.52 17.82 -17.72
N LYS A 3 -28.80 16.51 -17.67
CA LYS A 3 -28.45 15.71 -16.49
C LYS A 3 -26.96 15.93 -16.21
N PRO A 4 -26.51 16.10 -14.95
CA PRO A 4 -25.11 15.91 -14.64
C PRO A 4 -24.78 14.48 -15.06
N ALA A 5 -24.10 14.36 -16.20
CA ALA A 5 -23.73 13.07 -16.75
C ALA A 5 -22.71 12.50 -15.78
N LEU A 6 -23.15 11.46 -15.07
CA LEU A 6 -22.29 10.62 -14.26
C LEU A 6 -21.20 10.09 -15.19
N ASP A 7 -19.98 10.61 -15.10
CA ASP A 7 -18.86 9.94 -15.72
C ASP A 7 -18.75 8.58 -15.01
N LYS A 8 -19.04 7.50 -15.74
CA LYS A 8 -19.02 6.14 -15.19
C LYS A 8 -17.65 5.84 -14.55
N ASN A 9 -16.58 6.44 -15.09
CA ASN A 9 -15.24 6.30 -14.56
C ASN A 9 -15.08 6.91 -13.16
N SER A 10 -15.83 7.98 -12.84
CA SER A 10 -15.78 8.66 -11.54
C SER A 10 -16.40 7.80 -10.44
N VAL A 11 -17.54 7.17 -10.69
CA VAL A 11 -18.22 6.32 -9.70
C VAL A 11 -17.50 4.99 -9.48
N ASP A 12 -16.93 4.40 -10.54
CA ASP A 12 -16.11 3.19 -10.41
C ASP A 12 -14.87 3.43 -9.53
N SER A 13 -14.29 4.64 -9.58
CA SER A 13 -13.16 5.05 -8.72
C SER A 13 -13.53 5.18 -7.24
N LEU A 14 -14.81 5.37 -6.94
CA LEU A 14 -15.35 5.52 -5.58
C LEU A 14 -15.76 4.19 -4.96
N ARG A 15 -15.46 3.04 -5.57
CA ARG A 15 -15.86 1.74 -5.02
C ARG A 15 -15.11 1.42 -3.72
N PHE A 16 -15.87 1.15 -2.66
CA PHE A 16 -15.32 0.73 -1.38
C PHE A 16 -15.12 -0.79 -1.34
N ASN A 17 -13.92 -1.22 -0.95
CA ASN A 17 -13.58 -2.64 -0.84
C ASN A 17 -14.13 -3.32 0.42
N GLY A 18 -14.78 -2.58 1.32
CA GLY A 18 -15.39 -3.11 2.54
C GLY A 18 -14.43 -3.40 3.68
N LYS A 19 -13.13 -3.14 3.52
CA LYS A 19 -12.15 -3.29 4.60
C LYS A 19 -12.19 -2.03 5.47
N PRO A 20 -12.51 -2.13 6.78
CA PRO A 20 -12.54 -0.98 7.69
C PRO A 20 -11.23 -0.16 7.68
N LEU A 21 -10.08 -0.81 7.50
CA LEU A 21 -8.78 -0.15 7.37
C LEU A 21 -8.69 0.86 6.22
N HIS A 22 -9.46 0.64 5.15
CA HIS A 22 -9.47 1.52 3.98
C HIS A 22 -10.64 2.51 4.01
N PHE A 23 -11.47 2.48 5.07
CA PHE A 23 -12.68 3.28 5.15
C PHE A 23 -12.38 4.78 5.23
N ALA A 24 -11.39 5.19 6.04
CA ALA A 24 -11.03 6.60 6.19
C ALA A 24 -10.59 7.22 4.84
N ALA A 25 -9.66 6.57 4.14
CA ALA A 25 -9.20 7.03 2.82
C ALA A 25 -10.33 7.04 1.78
N TRP A 26 -11.23 6.06 1.82
CA TRP A 26 -12.41 6.04 0.96
C TRP A 26 -13.40 7.17 1.29
N LYS A 27 -13.68 7.40 2.58
CA LYS A 27 -14.54 8.48 3.06
C LYS A 27 -14.03 9.84 2.59
N THR A 28 -12.72 10.10 2.70
CA THR A 28 -12.11 11.33 2.19
C THR A 28 -12.33 11.50 0.68
N LYS A 29 -12.14 10.45 -0.12
CA LYS A 29 -12.41 10.50 -1.57
C LYS A 29 -13.87 10.80 -1.89
N LEU A 30 -14.80 10.21 -1.14
CA LEU A 30 -16.23 10.48 -1.30
C LEU A 30 -16.54 11.95 -0.99
N ILE A 31 -16.03 12.49 0.13
CA ILE A 31 -16.25 13.89 0.52
C ILE A 31 -15.72 14.84 -0.56
N ILE A 32 -14.49 14.64 -1.02
CA ILE A 32 -13.89 15.47 -2.10
C ILE A 32 -14.75 15.42 -3.37
N HIS A 33 -15.30 14.26 -3.72
CA HIS A 33 -16.19 14.14 -4.87
C HIS A 33 -17.50 14.93 -4.67
N LEU A 34 -18.08 14.91 -3.48
CA LEU A 34 -19.29 15.67 -3.17
C LEU A 34 -19.03 17.18 -3.17
N GLU A 35 -17.88 17.62 -2.63
CA GLU A 35 -17.45 19.02 -2.67
C GLU A 35 -17.33 19.51 -4.12
N ALA A 36 -16.70 18.73 -5.00
CA ALA A 36 -16.58 19.07 -6.43
C ALA A 36 -17.95 19.19 -7.12
N LEU A 37 -18.93 18.35 -6.75
CA LEU A 37 -20.30 18.44 -7.26
C LEU A 37 -21.04 19.67 -6.74
N SER A 38 -20.81 20.05 -5.48
CA SER A 38 -21.32 21.29 -4.90
C SER A 38 -20.81 22.51 -5.67
N GLU A 39 -19.52 22.53 -5.99
CA GLU A 39 -18.90 23.60 -6.79
C GLU A 39 -19.47 23.64 -8.22
N GLN A 40 -19.58 22.49 -8.88
CA GLN A 40 -20.15 22.41 -10.22
C GLN A 40 -21.59 22.94 -10.24
N ARG A 41 -22.41 22.56 -9.26
CA ARG A 41 -23.80 23.04 -9.18
C ARG A 41 -23.86 24.54 -8.89
N ALA A 42 -23.04 25.05 -7.97
CA ALA A 42 -22.98 26.47 -7.69
C ALA A 42 -22.62 27.28 -8.96
N LEU A 43 -21.69 26.77 -9.78
CA LEU A 43 -21.35 27.37 -11.07
C LEU A 43 -22.53 27.33 -12.05
N GLU A 44 -23.26 26.23 -12.12
CA GLU A 44 -24.45 26.10 -12.98
C GLU A 44 -25.54 27.10 -12.59
N GLU A 45 -25.86 27.26 -11.30
CA GLU A 45 -26.87 28.23 -10.86
C GLU A 45 -26.46 29.68 -11.18
N LEU A 46 -25.18 30.03 -10.94
CA LEU A 46 -24.62 31.33 -11.30
C LEU A 46 -24.75 31.62 -12.81
N ARG A 47 -24.48 30.62 -13.67
CA ARG A 47 -24.64 30.76 -15.14
C ARG A 47 -26.08 31.03 -15.56
N HIS A 48 -27.05 30.52 -14.80
CA HIS A 48 -28.48 30.75 -15.04
C HIS A 48 -29.02 31.99 -14.31
N LYS A 49 -28.16 32.80 -13.68
CA LYS A 49 -28.53 33.98 -12.87
C LYS A 49 -29.52 33.66 -11.74
N ARG A 50 -29.39 32.46 -11.17
CA ARG A 50 -30.16 32.02 -10.02
C ARG A 50 -29.33 32.15 -8.75
N ASP A 51 -30.01 32.13 -7.62
CA ASP A 51 -29.36 32.12 -6.32
C ASP A 51 -28.56 30.84 -6.10
N LYS A 52 -27.53 30.94 -5.25
CA LYS A 52 -26.74 29.77 -4.88
C LYS A 52 -27.61 28.75 -4.13
N PRO A 53 -27.39 27.44 -4.33
CA PRO A 53 -28.06 26.43 -3.54
C PRO A 53 -27.85 26.66 -2.05
N LEU A 54 -28.91 26.57 -1.25
CA LEU A 54 -28.83 26.76 0.22
C LEU A 54 -28.05 25.63 0.92
N SER A 55 -27.85 24.49 0.26
CA SER A 55 -27.17 23.32 0.79
C SER A 55 -26.17 22.74 -0.19
N ARG A 56 -25.01 22.33 0.35
CA ARG A 56 -23.99 21.59 -0.37
C ARG A 56 -24.27 20.08 -0.26
N PHE A 57 -23.70 19.30 -1.16
CA PHE A 57 -23.88 17.84 -1.19
C PHE A 57 -23.29 17.17 0.07
N GLU A 58 -22.13 17.62 0.52
CA GLU A 58 -21.44 17.12 1.71
C GLU A 58 -22.22 17.39 3.00
N ASP A 59 -22.94 18.52 3.10
CA ASP A 59 -23.75 18.88 4.27
C ASP A 59 -24.83 17.84 4.58
N LEU A 60 -25.36 17.19 3.52
CA LEU A 60 -26.38 16.14 3.62
C LEU A 60 -25.87 14.86 4.29
N LEU A 61 -24.55 14.66 4.38
CA LEU A 61 -23.96 13.56 5.15
C LEU A 61 -24.06 13.80 6.66
N GLU A 62 -24.04 15.07 7.09
CA GLU A 62 -24.03 15.44 8.51
C GLU A 62 -25.46 15.60 9.05
N SER A 63 -26.30 16.32 8.31
CA SER A 63 -27.66 16.65 8.75
C SER A 63 -28.61 16.88 7.59
N GLN A 64 -29.92 16.91 7.88
CA GLN A 64 -30.91 17.37 6.93
C GLN A 64 -30.94 18.90 6.96
N PRO A 65 -30.80 19.60 5.82
CA PRO A 65 -30.93 21.06 5.78
C PRO A 65 -32.29 21.51 6.32
N ALA A 66 -32.29 22.58 7.12
CA ALA A 66 -33.53 23.18 7.61
C ALA A 66 -34.26 23.84 6.43
N THR A 67 -35.40 23.26 6.02
CA THR A 67 -36.26 23.89 5.03
C THR A 67 -37.05 25.03 5.68
N PRO A 68 -37.02 26.25 5.12
CA PRO A 68 -37.85 27.34 5.60
C PRO A 68 -39.35 26.98 5.49
N PRO A 69 -40.24 27.62 6.25
CA PRO A 69 -41.68 27.40 6.13
C PRO A 69 -42.16 27.67 4.71
N ARG A 70 -43.08 26.85 4.20
CA ARG A 70 -43.68 27.08 2.88
C ARG A 70 -44.38 28.46 2.89
N PRO A 71 -44.10 29.33 1.91
CA PRO A 71 -44.75 30.63 1.82
C PRO A 71 -46.24 30.52 1.48
N PRO A 72 -47.04 31.58 1.71
CA PRO A 72 -48.45 31.62 1.32
C PRO A 72 -48.61 31.42 -0.19
N ALA A 73 -49.61 30.64 -0.61
CA ALA A 73 -49.85 30.30 -2.03
C ALA A 73 -50.14 31.51 -2.94
N GLU A 74 -50.42 32.66 -2.34
CA GLU A 74 -50.67 33.94 -3.02
C GLU A 74 -49.38 34.54 -3.61
N ASP A 75 -48.23 34.28 -2.98
CA ASP A 75 -46.93 34.68 -3.49
C ASP A 75 -46.37 33.60 -4.42
N LYS A 76 -46.67 33.77 -5.72
CA LYS A 76 -46.27 32.82 -6.76
C LYS A 76 -44.75 32.71 -6.92
N GLU A 77 -44.02 33.80 -6.71
CA GLU A 77 -42.56 33.80 -6.84
C GLU A 77 -41.93 33.07 -5.64
N ALA A 78 -42.34 33.41 -4.42
CA ALA A 78 -41.84 32.72 -3.22
C ALA A 78 -42.21 31.23 -3.23
N THR A 79 -43.41 30.87 -3.69
CA THR A 79 -43.83 29.47 -3.84
C THR A 79 -42.98 28.73 -4.87
N TRP A 80 -42.70 29.37 -6.03
CA TRP A 80 -41.84 28.78 -7.06
C TRP A 80 -40.40 28.56 -6.56
N GLN A 81 -39.84 29.53 -5.83
CA GLN A 81 -38.50 29.41 -5.23
C GLN A 81 -38.44 28.29 -4.19
N TYR A 82 -39.49 28.16 -3.37
CA TYR A 82 -39.62 27.06 -2.41
C TYR A 82 -39.63 25.69 -3.12
N ASP A 83 -40.49 25.51 -4.13
CA ASP A 83 -40.63 24.25 -4.87
C ASP A 83 -39.34 23.90 -5.65
N LEU A 84 -38.66 24.91 -6.19
CA LEU A 84 -37.34 24.75 -6.81
C LEU A 84 -36.33 24.24 -5.78
N HIS A 85 -36.29 24.85 -4.59
CA HIS A 85 -35.38 24.44 -3.52
C HIS A 85 -35.65 23.02 -3.03
N GLU A 86 -36.91 22.65 -2.81
CA GLU A 86 -37.33 21.30 -2.42
C GLU A 86 -36.92 20.27 -3.47
N THR A 87 -37.12 20.59 -4.77
CA THR A 87 -36.73 19.73 -5.89
C THR A 87 -35.20 19.57 -5.96
N LEU A 88 -34.45 20.64 -5.74
CA LEU A 88 -32.99 20.61 -5.73
C LEU A 88 -32.45 19.74 -4.59
N LEU A 89 -33.00 19.87 -3.38
CA LEU A 89 -32.67 19.05 -2.22
C LEU A 89 -32.98 17.57 -2.47
N SER A 90 -34.17 17.27 -2.98
CA SER A 90 -34.58 15.90 -3.35
C SER A 90 -33.62 15.30 -4.40
N THR A 91 -33.20 16.12 -5.37
CA THR A 91 -32.23 15.73 -6.39
C THR A 91 -30.85 15.46 -5.80
N GLN A 92 -30.36 16.30 -4.87
CA GLN A 92 -29.07 16.08 -4.19
C GLN A 92 -29.10 14.79 -3.36
N SER A 93 -30.16 14.60 -2.58
CA SER A 93 -30.37 13.41 -1.75
C SER A 93 -30.38 12.13 -2.60
N SER A 94 -31.18 12.13 -3.67
CA SER A 94 -31.25 11.01 -4.62
C SER A 94 -29.91 10.75 -5.28
N TYR A 95 -29.18 11.81 -5.62
CA TYR A 95 -27.86 11.70 -6.19
C TYR A 95 -26.89 11.02 -5.23
N ILE A 96 -26.82 11.37 -3.94
CA ILE A 96 -25.86 10.78 -2.98
C ILE A 96 -26.22 9.33 -2.66
N LYS A 97 -27.51 9.02 -2.51
CA LYS A 97 -27.99 7.67 -2.19
C LYS A 97 -27.59 6.64 -3.25
N LYS A 98 -27.54 7.05 -4.52
CA LYS A 98 -27.19 6.15 -5.64
C LYS A 98 -25.72 5.65 -5.59
N PRO A 99 -24.67 6.50 -5.57
CA PRO A 99 -23.30 6.11 -5.34
C PRO A 99 -23.14 5.31 -4.05
N LEU A 100 -23.80 5.66 -2.95
CA LEU A 100 -23.72 4.85 -1.73
C LEU A 100 -24.19 3.40 -1.98
N CYS A 101 -25.26 3.20 -2.76
CA CYS A 101 -25.74 1.86 -3.11
C CYS A 101 -24.85 1.11 -4.12
N GLU A 102 -24.17 1.84 -5.00
CA GLU A 102 -23.33 1.27 -6.07
C GLU A 102 -21.89 0.99 -5.61
N THR A 103 -21.36 1.83 -4.71
CA THR A 103 -19.97 1.83 -4.28
C THR A 103 -19.74 1.04 -2.99
N LEU A 104 -20.75 0.87 -2.14
CA LEU A 104 -20.60 0.10 -0.91
C LEU A 104 -20.64 -1.42 -1.16
N PRO A 105 -20.00 -2.22 -0.29
CA PRO A 105 -20.01 -3.68 -0.41
C PRO A 105 -21.42 -4.27 -0.40
N SER A 106 -21.58 -5.44 -1.02
CA SER A 106 -22.87 -6.15 -1.13
C SER A 106 -23.54 -6.41 0.23
N GLY A 107 -22.75 -6.63 1.29
CA GLY A 107 -23.24 -6.78 2.65
C GLY A 107 -23.94 -5.52 3.21
N PHE A 108 -23.57 -4.33 2.74
CA PHE A 108 -24.25 -3.08 3.09
C PHE A 108 -25.40 -2.76 2.14
N LYS A 109 -25.32 -3.23 0.88
CA LYS A 109 -26.34 -2.97 -0.14
C LYS A 109 -27.74 -3.38 0.33
N GLY A 110 -27.88 -4.48 1.06
CA GLY A 110 -29.16 -4.93 1.62
C GLY A 110 -29.67 -4.11 2.82
N ILE A 111 -28.80 -3.36 3.49
CA ILE A 111 -29.16 -2.44 4.58
C ILE A 111 -29.56 -1.08 3.98
N ALA A 112 -28.77 -0.59 3.02
CA ALA A 112 -29.03 0.66 2.30
C ALA A 112 -30.34 0.61 1.52
N THR A 113 -30.60 -0.46 0.77
CA THR A 113 -31.81 -0.57 -0.07
C THR A 113 -33.10 -0.58 0.73
N LYS A 114 -33.08 -1.07 1.97
CA LYS A 114 -34.23 -1.08 2.89
C LYS A 114 -34.48 0.26 3.59
N ARG A 115 -33.57 1.22 3.45
CA ARG A 115 -33.60 2.53 4.11
C ARG A 115 -33.42 3.68 3.13
N MET A 116 -33.78 3.48 1.86
CA MET A 116 -33.65 4.52 0.82
C MET A 116 -34.66 5.65 0.98
N ASP A 117 -35.70 5.44 1.78
CA ASP A 117 -36.66 6.44 2.25
C ASP A 117 -36.05 7.36 3.32
N GLU A 118 -35.09 6.87 4.10
CA GLU A 118 -34.43 7.65 5.17
C GLU A 118 -33.57 8.80 4.62
N PRO A 119 -33.36 9.88 5.39
CA PRO A 119 -32.40 10.94 5.05
C PRO A 119 -30.98 10.43 4.82
N VAL A 120 -30.22 11.11 3.97
CA VAL A 120 -28.82 10.75 3.62
C VAL A 120 -27.96 10.60 4.88
N HIS A 121 -28.04 11.55 5.82
CA HIS A 121 -27.26 11.52 7.06
C HIS A 121 -27.56 10.29 7.93
N VAL A 122 -28.78 9.74 7.90
CA VAL A 122 -29.14 8.52 8.65
C VAL A 122 -28.44 7.31 8.05
N ILE A 123 -28.50 7.19 6.73
CA ILE A 123 -27.80 6.12 5.99
C ILE A 123 -26.29 6.25 6.22
N TRP A 124 -25.75 7.46 6.14
CA TRP A 124 -24.33 7.75 6.35
C TRP A 124 -23.85 7.34 7.75
N ARG A 125 -24.60 7.67 8.81
CA ARG A 125 -24.27 7.21 10.19
C ARG A 125 -24.22 5.70 10.32
N LEU A 126 -25.05 4.97 9.58
CA LEU A 126 -24.98 3.50 9.57
C LEU A 126 -23.71 3.00 8.90
N VAL A 127 -23.29 3.62 7.80
CA VAL A 127 -22.02 3.33 7.12
C VAL A 127 -20.86 3.57 8.10
N GLU A 128 -20.83 4.73 8.76
CA GLU A 128 -19.80 5.08 9.73
C GLU A 128 -19.81 4.10 10.91
N LYS A 129 -20.98 3.77 11.47
CA LYS A 129 -21.07 2.80 12.57
C LYS A 129 -20.51 1.43 12.19
N GLN A 130 -20.66 1.02 10.94
CA GLN A 130 -20.23 -0.31 10.49
C GLN A 130 -18.74 -0.38 10.13
N TYR A 131 -18.19 0.68 9.53
CA TYR A 131 -16.85 0.64 8.93
C TYR A 131 -15.85 1.61 9.56
N ASN A 132 -16.30 2.60 10.32
CA ASN A 132 -15.40 3.53 10.97
C ASN A 132 -14.64 2.82 12.09
N LEU A 133 -13.33 2.97 12.07
CA LEU A 133 -12.48 2.55 13.16
C LEU A 133 -12.18 3.76 14.04
N SER A 134 -12.06 3.54 15.35
CA SER A 134 -11.41 4.53 16.20
C SER A 134 -9.97 4.76 15.72
N ASN A 135 -9.41 5.94 15.97
CA ASN A 135 -8.04 6.27 15.58
C ASN A 135 -7.04 5.20 16.06
N ALA A 136 -7.17 4.74 17.31
CA ALA A 136 -6.34 3.70 17.88
C ALA A 136 -6.53 2.34 17.16
N ALA A 137 -7.77 1.90 16.93
CA ALA A 137 -8.03 0.63 16.24
C ALA A 137 -7.53 0.65 14.78
N GLY A 138 -7.67 1.79 14.10
CA GLY A 138 -7.15 2.01 12.76
C GLY A 138 -5.63 1.89 12.71
N VAL A 139 -4.92 2.60 13.60
CA VAL A 139 -3.45 2.52 13.71
C VAL A 139 -2.98 1.11 14.03
N VAL A 140 -3.61 0.43 15.00
CA VAL A 140 -3.26 -0.96 15.36
C VAL A 140 -3.41 -1.90 14.17
N GLY A 141 -4.49 -1.78 13.39
CA GLY A 141 -4.69 -2.62 12.24
C GLY A 141 -3.74 -2.30 11.07
N LEU A 142 -3.35 -1.04 10.87
CA LEU A 142 -2.29 -0.67 9.91
C LEU A 142 -0.92 -1.23 10.32
N VAL A 143 -0.56 -1.16 11.61
CA VAL A 143 0.69 -1.74 12.13
C VAL A 143 0.68 -3.27 11.98
N ARG A 144 -0.48 -3.92 12.20
CA ARG A 144 -0.63 -5.35 11.93
C ARG A 144 -0.42 -5.67 10.45
N GLN A 145 -1.07 -4.94 9.55
CA GLN A 145 -0.90 -5.08 8.10
C GLN A 145 0.57 -4.87 7.70
N PHE A 146 1.24 -3.88 8.27
CA PHE A 146 2.67 -3.62 8.03
C PHE A 146 3.53 -4.86 8.37
N ASN A 147 3.34 -5.44 9.56
CA ASN A 147 4.06 -6.63 9.98
C ASN A 147 3.70 -7.87 9.14
N GLU A 148 2.44 -8.03 8.75
CA GLU A 148 2.00 -9.10 7.86
C GLU A 148 2.68 -8.98 6.48
N MET A 149 2.76 -7.78 5.91
CA MET A 149 3.40 -7.56 4.61
C MET A 149 4.90 -7.89 4.61
N VAL A 150 5.63 -7.53 5.67
CA VAL A 150 7.04 -7.93 5.83
C VAL A 150 7.18 -9.44 5.80
N ASN A 151 6.24 -10.17 6.42
CA ASN A 151 6.31 -11.61 6.60
C ASN A 151 5.58 -12.43 5.52
N ALA A 152 4.83 -11.80 4.63
CA ALA A 152 4.19 -12.47 3.50
C ALA A 152 5.20 -12.79 2.38
N ASP A 153 4.73 -13.57 1.39
CA ASP A 153 5.44 -13.66 0.11
C ASP A 153 5.15 -12.40 -0.71
N PHE A 154 6.20 -11.74 -1.17
CA PHE A 154 6.12 -10.52 -1.97
C PHE A 154 6.59 -10.79 -3.39
N LYS A 155 6.12 -10.01 -4.37
CA LYS A 155 6.47 -10.18 -5.78
C LYS A 155 7.90 -9.75 -6.10
N SER A 156 8.33 -8.64 -5.51
CA SER A 156 9.70 -8.11 -5.63
C SER A 156 10.03 -7.24 -4.43
N VAL A 157 11.32 -7.01 -4.18
CA VAL A 157 11.77 -6.15 -3.09
C VAL A 157 11.34 -4.70 -3.31
N GLY A 158 11.42 -4.19 -4.55
CA GLY A 158 10.92 -2.86 -4.90
C GLY A 158 9.43 -2.66 -4.59
N GLN A 159 8.58 -3.65 -4.91
CA GLN A 159 7.16 -3.57 -4.57
C GLN A 159 6.94 -3.59 -3.05
N LEU A 160 7.66 -4.46 -2.33
CA LEU A 160 7.59 -4.51 -0.87
C LEU A 160 7.94 -3.15 -0.24
N PHE A 161 8.98 -2.48 -0.72
CA PHE A 161 9.35 -1.14 -0.25
C PHE A 161 8.24 -0.11 -0.50
N GLN A 162 7.62 -0.12 -1.68
CA GLN A 162 6.52 0.79 -1.99
C GLN A 162 5.32 0.56 -1.08
N ASP A 163 4.91 -0.70 -0.91
CA ASP A 163 3.75 -1.08 -0.09
C ASP A 163 3.99 -0.74 1.38
N LEU A 164 5.14 -1.13 1.94
CA LEU A 164 5.50 -0.83 3.33
C LEU A 164 5.62 0.67 3.57
N ASN A 165 6.24 1.42 2.64
CA ASN A 165 6.37 2.86 2.81
C ASN A 165 5.00 3.57 2.75
N SER A 166 4.07 3.06 1.95
CA SER A 166 2.69 3.56 1.90
C SER A 166 1.97 3.35 3.24
N VAL A 167 1.97 2.12 3.78
CA VAL A 167 1.35 1.82 5.09
C VAL A 167 2.03 2.59 6.22
N ARG A 168 3.37 2.66 6.22
CA ARG A 168 4.15 3.44 7.18
C ARG A 168 3.77 4.92 7.18
N SER A 169 3.65 5.51 5.99
CA SER A 169 3.26 6.91 5.83
C SER A 169 1.88 7.15 6.42
N GLN A 170 0.91 6.25 6.17
CA GLN A 170 -0.42 6.35 6.74
C GLN A 170 -0.42 6.25 8.28
N VAL A 171 0.32 5.29 8.85
CA VAL A 171 0.47 5.19 10.32
C VAL A 171 1.06 6.48 10.89
N ASN A 172 2.07 7.05 10.24
CA ASN A 172 2.73 8.26 10.70
C ASN A 172 1.87 9.51 10.55
N VAL A 173 1.03 9.61 9.52
CA VAL A 173 0.03 10.69 9.40
C VAL A 173 -0.95 10.61 10.57
N ASN A 174 -1.56 9.44 10.79
CA ASN A 174 -2.52 9.25 11.86
C ASN A 174 -1.90 9.48 13.26
N ALA A 175 -0.66 9.00 13.46
CA ALA A 175 0.08 9.22 14.70
C ALA A 175 0.48 10.68 14.89
N HIS A 176 0.81 11.41 13.82
CA HIS A 176 1.15 12.81 13.91
C HIS A 176 -0.08 13.65 14.26
N GLU A 177 -1.23 13.39 13.63
CA GLU A 177 -2.49 14.07 13.95
C GLU A 177 -2.91 13.83 15.42
N ALA A 178 -2.82 12.58 15.90
CA ALA A 178 -3.32 12.22 17.23
C ALA A 178 -2.31 12.45 18.36
N LEU A 179 -1.00 12.30 18.09
CA LEU A 179 0.07 12.24 19.09
C LEU A 179 1.23 13.20 18.81
N GLN A 180 1.17 13.98 17.71
CA GLN A 180 2.24 14.90 17.29
C GLN A 180 3.60 14.22 17.10
N THR A 181 3.61 12.95 16.71
CA THR A 181 4.83 12.15 16.51
C THR A 181 4.74 11.18 15.34
N HIS A 182 5.90 10.72 14.86
CA HIS A 182 5.99 9.62 13.91
C HIS A 182 6.23 8.31 14.64
N MET A 183 5.37 7.32 14.42
CA MET A 183 5.40 6.05 15.13
C MET A 183 6.32 5.01 14.47
N LEU A 184 6.37 4.96 13.14
CA LEU A 184 7.16 4.01 12.38
C LEU A 184 8.29 4.72 11.61
N SER A 185 9.52 4.58 12.08
CA SER A 185 10.70 5.18 11.43
C SER A 185 11.09 4.45 10.14
N SER A 186 11.81 5.15 9.26
CA SER A 186 12.39 4.55 8.04
C SER A 186 13.35 3.41 8.39
N GLN A 187 14.11 3.61 9.47
CA GLN A 187 15.14 2.68 9.95
C GLN A 187 14.52 1.38 10.44
N LEU A 188 13.41 1.43 11.19
CA LEU A 188 12.71 0.22 11.64
C LEU A 188 12.20 -0.60 10.44
N MET A 189 11.60 0.08 9.45
CA MET A 189 11.15 -0.58 8.22
C MET A 189 12.31 -1.27 7.49
N LEU A 190 13.45 -0.60 7.34
CA LEU A 190 14.64 -1.16 6.69
C LEU A 190 15.16 -2.40 7.43
N VAL A 191 15.29 -2.33 8.75
CA VAL A 191 15.73 -3.47 9.57
C VAL A 191 14.80 -4.67 9.42
N LEU A 192 13.49 -4.44 9.38
CA LEU A 192 12.49 -5.51 9.21
C LEU A 192 12.57 -6.16 7.83
N VAL A 193 12.73 -5.38 6.75
CA VAL A 193 12.92 -5.92 5.39
C VAL A 193 14.20 -6.74 5.29
N LEU A 194 15.32 -6.24 5.82
CA LEU A 194 16.59 -6.96 5.82
C LEU A 194 16.51 -8.26 6.65
N GLY A 195 15.75 -8.25 7.74
CA GLY A 195 15.54 -9.39 8.63
C GLY A 195 14.85 -10.60 7.96
N VAL A 196 14.07 -10.38 6.90
CA VAL A 196 13.37 -11.46 6.18
C VAL A 196 14.14 -11.99 4.96
N LEU A 197 15.27 -11.38 4.63
CA LEU A 197 16.11 -11.72 3.48
C LEU A 197 17.38 -12.50 3.91
N PRO A 198 17.91 -13.41 3.07
CA PRO A 198 19.13 -14.16 3.37
C PRO A 198 20.35 -13.24 3.59
N ARG A 199 20.83 -13.17 4.84
CA ARG A 199 21.92 -12.27 5.26
C ARG A 199 23.17 -12.33 4.39
N HIS A 200 23.57 -13.53 3.96
CA HIS A 200 24.80 -13.70 3.17
C HIS A 200 24.72 -13.08 1.77
N MET A 201 23.52 -12.78 1.26
CA MET A 201 23.34 -12.19 -0.07
C MET A 201 23.44 -10.66 -0.07
N TRP A 202 23.11 -10.00 1.05
CA TRP A 202 23.08 -8.53 1.12
C TRP A 202 24.03 -7.95 2.18
N GLY A 203 24.52 -8.76 3.12
CA GLY A 203 25.22 -8.31 4.33
C GLY A 203 26.51 -7.52 4.07
N SER A 204 27.20 -7.78 2.95
CA SER A 204 28.37 -6.99 2.53
C SER A 204 28.01 -5.75 1.71
N SER A 205 26.81 -5.69 1.15
CA SER A 205 26.37 -4.60 0.28
C SER A 205 25.69 -3.47 1.04
N VAL A 206 25.03 -3.76 2.16
CA VAL A 206 24.27 -2.76 2.93
C VAL A 206 25.10 -2.26 4.11
N GLU A 207 25.34 -0.95 4.15
CA GLU A 207 26.07 -0.28 5.22
C GLU A 207 25.12 0.28 6.26
N PHE A 208 25.45 0.10 7.54
CA PHE A 208 24.68 0.65 8.67
C PHE A 208 25.24 2.01 9.10
N THR A 209 25.11 3.00 8.21
CA THR A 209 25.57 4.38 8.40
C THR A 209 24.43 5.37 8.14
N SER A 210 24.50 6.59 8.67
CA SER A 210 23.43 7.58 8.48
C SER A 210 23.23 7.96 7.01
N ASP A 211 24.31 7.99 6.24
CA ASP A 211 24.26 8.30 4.80
C ASP A 211 23.83 7.09 3.96
N GLY A 212 24.27 5.87 4.31
CA GLY A 212 24.00 4.66 3.54
C GLY A 212 22.66 3.98 3.85
N PHE A 213 22.14 4.13 5.07
CA PHE A 213 20.97 3.41 5.56
C PHE A 213 19.67 4.19 5.34
N THR A 214 19.41 4.54 4.08
CA THR A 214 18.19 5.23 3.63
C THR A 214 17.32 4.30 2.78
N ILE A 215 16.03 4.61 2.65
CA ILE A 215 15.09 3.79 1.86
C ILE A 215 15.56 3.65 0.42
N GLU A 216 15.98 4.75 -0.20
CA GLU A 216 16.46 4.79 -1.59
C GLU A 216 17.69 3.90 -1.79
N LYS A 217 18.78 4.17 -1.06
CA LYS A 217 20.05 3.45 -1.24
C LYS A 217 19.94 1.96 -0.93
N VAL A 218 19.20 1.60 0.12
CA VAL A 218 19.01 0.18 0.48
C VAL A 218 18.09 -0.51 -0.52
N SER A 219 17.00 0.13 -0.96
CA SER A 219 16.12 -0.40 -2.00
C SER A 219 16.88 -0.66 -3.29
N ASP A 220 17.72 0.28 -3.74
CA ASP A 220 18.51 0.15 -4.96
C ASP A 220 19.51 -1.01 -4.88
N LYS A 221 20.23 -1.12 -3.76
CA LYS A 221 21.15 -2.25 -3.52
C LYS A 221 20.42 -3.59 -3.54
N LEU A 222 19.28 -3.70 -2.85
CA LEU A 222 18.52 -4.96 -2.81
C LEU A 222 17.88 -5.28 -4.16
N ASN A 223 17.40 -4.28 -4.90
CA ASN A 223 16.90 -4.45 -6.27
C ASN A 223 18.02 -4.89 -7.23
N ALA A 224 19.25 -4.39 -7.07
CA ALA A 224 20.40 -4.85 -7.85
C ALA A 224 20.74 -6.33 -7.55
N ILE A 225 20.58 -6.79 -6.31
CA ILE A 225 20.87 -8.17 -5.90
C ILE A 225 19.76 -9.13 -6.33
N PHE A 226 18.50 -8.77 -6.10
CA PHE A 226 17.36 -9.69 -6.25
C PHE A 226 16.51 -9.45 -7.50
N GLY A 227 16.54 -8.24 -8.06
CA GLY A 227 15.69 -7.83 -9.18
C GLY A 227 14.20 -8.07 -8.89
N ASN A 228 13.52 -8.72 -9.83
CA ASN A 228 12.08 -8.99 -9.74
C ASN A 228 11.73 -10.33 -9.08
N LYS A 229 12.62 -10.87 -8.25
CA LYS A 229 12.38 -12.15 -7.56
C LYS A 229 11.49 -11.96 -6.35
N SER A 230 10.58 -12.92 -6.17
CA SER A 230 9.75 -13.08 -4.99
C SER A 230 10.55 -13.55 -3.77
N ARG A 231 9.96 -13.47 -2.57
CA ARG A 231 10.62 -13.96 -1.36
C ARG A 231 10.91 -15.46 -1.47
N SER A 232 9.93 -16.22 -1.93
CA SER A 232 10.07 -17.67 -2.13
C SER A 232 11.23 -18.02 -3.07
N GLU A 233 11.37 -17.30 -4.19
CA GLU A 233 12.49 -17.50 -5.12
C GLU A 233 13.84 -17.11 -4.51
N ILE A 234 13.90 -15.99 -3.77
CA ILE A 234 15.10 -15.55 -3.07
C ILE A 234 15.55 -16.62 -2.05
N LEU A 235 14.62 -17.16 -1.27
CA LEU A 235 14.90 -18.20 -0.29
C LEU A 235 15.33 -19.52 -0.96
N ALA A 236 14.71 -19.87 -2.10
CA ALA A 236 15.11 -21.05 -2.88
C ALA A 236 16.56 -20.92 -3.38
N LEU A 237 16.92 -19.76 -3.95
CA LEU A 237 18.28 -19.46 -4.41
C LEU A 237 19.30 -19.54 -3.28
N ALA A 238 18.98 -18.95 -2.12
CA ALA A 238 19.83 -19.00 -0.93
C ALA A 238 20.03 -20.42 -0.38
N SER A 239 19.06 -21.32 -0.60
CA SER A 239 19.14 -22.73 -0.18
C SER A 239 19.86 -23.65 -1.16
N GLY A 240 20.30 -23.13 -2.32
CA GLY A 240 20.93 -23.93 -3.37
C GLY A 240 19.96 -24.86 -4.12
N LYS A 241 18.64 -24.73 -3.91
CA LYS A 241 17.63 -25.45 -4.69
C LYS A 241 17.49 -24.79 -6.05
N ALA A 242 17.77 -25.54 -7.11
CA ALA A 242 17.58 -25.09 -8.48
C ALA A 242 16.13 -24.62 -8.67
N VAL A 243 15.96 -23.33 -8.96
CA VAL A 243 14.69 -22.78 -9.43
C VAL A 243 14.53 -23.29 -10.86
N ASN A 244 13.62 -24.24 -11.06
CA ASN A 244 13.25 -24.71 -12.40
C ASN A 244 12.62 -23.54 -13.17
N HIS A 245 13.44 -22.81 -13.91
CA HIS A 245 12.94 -21.85 -14.88
C HIS A 245 12.29 -22.60 -16.05
N VAL A 246 11.03 -22.27 -16.28
CA VAL A 246 10.20 -22.74 -17.39
C VAL A 246 10.91 -22.50 -18.73
N ASN A 247 11.05 -23.59 -19.49
CA ASN A 247 11.33 -23.73 -20.92
C ASN A 247 11.73 -22.46 -21.70
N ALA A 248 13.03 -22.24 -21.86
CA ALA A 248 13.53 -21.59 -23.06
C ALA A 248 13.27 -22.53 -24.25
N ALA A 249 12.34 -22.18 -25.12
CA ALA A 249 12.18 -22.86 -26.40
C ALA A 249 13.52 -22.75 -27.17
N PRO A 250 14.11 -23.86 -27.65
CA PRO A 250 15.33 -23.79 -28.43
C PRO A 250 15.02 -23.11 -29.76
N ALA A 251 15.70 -21.99 -30.02
CA ALA A 251 15.71 -21.35 -31.33
C ALA A 251 16.25 -22.36 -32.35
N LYS A 252 15.41 -22.68 -33.36
CA LYS A 252 15.76 -23.54 -34.49
C LYS A 252 16.94 -22.94 -35.25
N THR A 253 18.08 -23.61 -35.24
CA THR A 253 19.12 -23.44 -36.26
C THR A 253 18.74 -24.27 -37.48
N SER A 254 18.32 -23.60 -38.54
CA SER A 254 18.14 -24.19 -39.87
C SER A 254 19.42 -24.05 -40.68
N VAL A 255 20.19 -25.13 -40.85
CA VAL A 255 20.96 -25.36 -42.09
C VAL A 255 21.03 -26.86 -42.34
N SER A 256 20.38 -27.31 -43.41
CA SER A 256 20.60 -28.62 -44.02
C SER A 256 21.73 -28.53 -45.04
N ALA A 257 22.63 -29.51 -45.08
CA ALA A 257 22.98 -30.21 -46.32
C ALA A 257 23.98 -31.35 -46.05
N LEU A 258 23.57 -32.53 -46.52
CA LEU A 258 24.34 -33.76 -46.70
C LEU A 258 25.65 -33.56 -47.47
N GLY A 259 26.73 -34.22 -47.02
CA GLY A 259 27.94 -34.46 -47.81
C GLY A 259 28.66 -35.73 -47.36
N LYS A 260 28.55 -36.80 -48.14
CA LYS A 260 29.18 -38.12 -47.91
C LYS A 260 30.71 -38.08 -48.13
N ARG A 261 31.48 -38.87 -47.37
CA ARG A 261 32.53 -39.81 -47.83
C ARG A 261 33.12 -40.63 -46.66
N LYS A 262 33.89 -41.67 -46.98
CA LYS A 262 33.86 -43.04 -46.44
C LYS A 262 35.25 -43.49 -45.91
N ALA A 263 35.26 -44.15 -44.74
CA ALA A 263 36.08 -45.27 -44.22
C ALA A 263 37.63 -45.27 -44.12
N VAL A 264 38.08 -46.08 -43.13
CA VAL A 264 39.38 -46.79 -42.88
C VAL A 264 40.37 -46.05 -41.95
N ASP A 265 41.13 -46.63 -41.01
CA ASP A 265 41.17 -47.87 -40.21
C ASP A 265 42.45 -47.75 -39.31
N GLY A 266 42.45 -48.30 -38.09
CA GLY A 266 43.69 -48.62 -37.33
C GLY A 266 44.37 -47.59 -36.40
N PRO A 267 45.24 -48.05 -35.46
CA PRO A 267 45.18 -47.66 -34.04
C PRO A 267 46.49 -47.13 -33.40
N VAL A 268 46.46 -46.97 -32.06
CA VAL A 268 47.58 -46.98 -31.09
C VAL A 268 48.22 -45.62 -30.74
N ARG A 269 48.09 -45.16 -29.47
CA ARG A 269 49.17 -45.19 -28.46
C ARG A 269 48.75 -44.64 -27.10
N ASP A 270 48.96 -45.51 -26.12
CA ASP A 270 48.93 -45.37 -24.67
C ASP A 270 50.34 -44.93 -24.19
N ILE A 271 50.44 -43.94 -23.29
CA ILE A 271 51.66 -43.65 -22.48
C ILE A 271 51.26 -43.11 -21.09
N HIS A 272 51.24 -44.03 -20.11
CA HIS A 272 51.87 -44.03 -18.76
C HIS A 272 51.89 -42.74 -17.88
N HIS A 273 51.23 -42.74 -16.69
CA HIS A 273 51.70 -43.06 -15.30
C HIS A 273 52.57 -41.94 -14.65
N ASN A 274 52.49 -41.50 -13.38
CA ASN A 274 52.23 -42.09 -12.04
C ASN A 274 51.74 -40.97 -11.08
N LEU A 275 50.79 -41.17 -10.15
CA LEU A 275 50.93 -41.71 -8.77
C LEU A 275 52.04 -41.07 -7.91
N GLY A 276 51.63 -40.39 -6.83
CA GLY A 276 52.52 -39.90 -5.77
C GLY A 276 51.75 -39.21 -4.64
N VAL A 277 51.19 -39.99 -3.72
CA VAL A 277 50.67 -39.53 -2.42
C VAL A 277 51.85 -39.25 -1.49
N MET A 278 51.93 -38.06 -0.89
CA MET A 278 52.70 -37.85 0.33
C MET A 278 52.05 -36.81 1.23
N LYS A 279 51.76 -37.24 2.46
CA LYS A 279 51.19 -36.51 3.57
C LYS A 279 52.34 -36.20 4.53
N CYS A 280 52.46 -34.98 5.02
CA CYS A 280 53.28 -34.65 6.21
C CYS A 280 52.72 -33.41 6.92
N ASP A 281 52.79 -33.48 8.24
CA ASP A 281 52.09 -32.67 9.24
C ASP A 281 52.74 -31.32 9.57
N GLU A 282 51.86 -30.40 9.97
CA GLU A 282 51.93 -29.38 11.01
C GLU A 282 53.29 -29.01 11.65
N VAL A 283 53.74 -27.76 11.43
CA VAL A 283 54.60 -26.99 12.34
C VAL A 283 54.20 -25.50 12.33
N ARG A 284 53.84 -24.97 13.50
CA ARG A 284 53.57 -23.54 13.78
C ARG A 284 54.81 -22.66 13.59
N PRO A 285 54.64 -21.33 13.48
CA PRO A 285 55.43 -20.46 14.32
C PRO A 285 54.61 -19.43 15.11
N ASN A 286 55.03 -19.26 16.37
CA ASN A 286 54.76 -18.09 17.21
C ASN A 286 55.13 -16.79 16.48
N LEU A 287 54.37 -15.71 16.69
CA LEU A 287 54.88 -14.37 17.09
C LEU A 287 53.70 -13.45 17.46
N ARG A 288 53.95 -12.60 18.48
CA ARG A 288 53.00 -11.81 19.27
C ARG A 288 52.35 -10.65 18.52
N PRO A 289 51.18 -10.13 18.98
CA PRO A 289 50.65 -8.85 18.57
C PRO A 289 51.37 -7.68 19.27
N SER A 290 51.69 -6.64 18.49
CA SER A 290 52.25 -5.36 18.89
C SER A 290 51.15 -4.37 19.31
N GLY A 291 51.17 -3.98 20.59
CA GLY A 291 50.62 -2.71 21.12
C GLY A 291 49.11 -2.65 21.44
N PRO A 292 48.69 -1.73 22.33
CA PRO A 292 48.94 -1.80 23.77
C PRO A 292 47.65 -2.01 24.59
N PHE A 293 47.81 -2.71 25.73
CA PHE A 293 47.11 -2.58 27.02
C PHE A 293 45.99 -1.51 27.12
N ALA A 294 44.84 -1.74 27.74
CA ALA A 294 44.40 -2.79 28.66
C ALA A 294 42.86 -2.71 28.82
N ARG A 295 42.24 -3.85 29.16
CA ARG A 295 40.89 -3.88 29.73
C ARG A 295 40.85 -3.27 31.13
N SER A 296 39.63 -2.84 31.49
CA SER A 296 38.93 -3.04 32.79
C SER A 296 38.63 -1.74 33.55
N PRO A 297 37.62 -1.66 34.44
CA PRO A 297 36.34 -2.39 34.56
C PRO A 297 35.12 -1.45 34.68
N TYR A 298 33.91 -2.00 34.63
CA TYR A 298 32.71 -1.37 35.20
C TYR A 298 32.91 -1.02 36.68
N PRO A 299 32.17 -0.02 37.19
CA PRO A 299 31.61 -0.10 38.54
C PRO A 299 30.08 -0.14 38.52
N LEU A 300 29.54 -1.21 39.09
CA LEU A 300 28.24 -1.26 39.76
C LEU A 300 28.26 -0.36 41.00
N ARG A 301 27.24 0.50 41.17
CA ARG A 301 26.67 1.02 42.45
C ARG A 301 25.72 2.18 42.11
N THR A 302 24.58 2.44 42.73
CA THR A 302 23.72 1.82 43.75
C THR A 302 22.43 2.64 43.79
N HIS A 303 21.33 2.03 44.23
CA HIS A 303 20.14 2.72 44.72
C HIS A 303 20.45 3.89 45.67
N GLN A 304 19.71 4.99 45.55
CA GLN A 304 19.23 5.77 46.70
C GLN A 304 17.95 6.55 46.34
N ASN A 305 17.06 6.63 47.33
CA ASN A 305 15.72 7.21 47.32
C ASN A 305 15.72 8.73 47.65
N GLY A 306 14.60 9.41 47.37
CA GLY A 306 14.21 10.74 47.90
C GLY A 306 14.45 11.86 46.89
N TRP A 307 13.51 12.70 46.47
CA TRP A 307 12.26 13.20 47.08
C TRP A 307 11.12 13.24 46.05
#